data_AF-A0A166IRJ8-F1
#
_entry.id   AF-A0A166IRJ8-F1
#
_cell.length_a   1.000
_cell.length_b   1.000
_cell.length_c   1.000
_cell.angle_alpha   90.00
_cell.angle_beta   90.00
_cell.angle_gamma   90.00
#
_symmetry.space_group_name_H-M   'P 1'
#
loop_
_entity.id
_entity.type
_entity.pdbx_description
1 polymer ?
#
loop_
_entity_poly.entity_id
_entity_poly.type
_entity_poly.pdbx_seq_one_letter_code
_entity_poly.pdbx_strand_id
1 'polypeptide(L)'
;EAEDTAQLNESSLAPIDGGWRAWSFLTAAFMVELAIWGFPNAFGVFLEAYLRDASLTSQPHANSLLPLAGTLSSGIIFCTERFTGAVTYPLSTRYPYYRRHAMWIGVVVCWSALFGASFAKTVSQLVFFQGVLYALGASILYAPSMSYLAEWFARRRGLASGVIDAGTAAGGLIFPLFLPQVIEAHGTSLTLRYISYGFLGVMIPSLAMIKPRLPERRTAHGPGPRSSASDKSWMRSSQFWLVVVANTVQGFGYFLPQVWLPTYASALNISASKASLTVAMLNGASLLSRLALGTLSDYFAPWLLAAITLSTASLATFIFWGV
;
A
#
# COMPACT_ATOMS: atom_id res chain seq x y z
N GLU A 1 31.81 -26.20 20.96
CA GLU A 1 30.43 -26.04 21.50
C GLU A 1 29.68 -24.80 21.00
N ALA A 2 30.29 -23.61 20.89
CA ALA A 2 29.60 -22.42 20.36
C ALA A 2 29.34 -22.46 18.83
N GLU A 3 30.20 -23.11 18.05
CA GLU A 3 29.98 -23.31 16.60
C GLU A 3 28.95 -24.41 16.31
N ASP A 4 28.93 -25.49 17.08
CA ASP A 4 27.93 -26.58 16.94
C ASP A 4 26.50 -26.12 17.28
N THR A 5 26.34 -25.24 18.26
CA THR A 5 25.04 -24.66 18.61
C THR A 5 24.55 -23.62 17.59
N ALA A 6 25.44 -23.03 16.79
CA ALA A 6 25.07 -22.13 15.69
C ALA A 6 24.56 -22.92 14.48
N GLN A 7 25.19 -24.06 14.15
CA GLN A 7 24.78 -24.94 13.04
C GLN A 7 23.47 -25.68 13.34
N LEU A 8 23.24 -26.12 14.58
CA LEU A 8 21.97 -26.73 15.01
C LEU A 8 20.76 -25.77 14.94
N ASN A 9 20.99 -24.46 14.87
CA ASN A 9 19.94 -23.45 14.77
C ASN A 9 19.68 -22.94 13.34
N GLU A 10 20.48 -23.32 12.34
CA GLU A 10 20.17 -23.06 10.93
C GLU A 10 19.28 -24.16 10.33
N SER A 11 19.39 -25.39 10.84
CA SER A 11 18.58 -26.54 10.40
C SER A 11 17.13 -26.52 10.89
N SER A 12 16.78 -25.69 11.87
CA SER A 12 15.43 -25.59 12.46
C SER A 12 14.58 -24.43 11.92
N LEU A 13 15.17 -23.54 11.12
CA LEU A 13 14.44 -22.42 10.51
C LEU A 13 13.66 -22.92 9.30
N ALA A 14 12.42 -22.44 9.15
CA ALA A 14 11.61 -22.77 7.98
C ALA A 14 12.37 -22.41 6.68
N PRO A 15 12.29 -23.27 5.65
CA PRO A 15 13.05 -23.09 4.41
C PRO A 15 12.84 -21.69 3.81
N ILE A 16 13.93 -21.08 3.33
CA ILE A 16 13.89 -19.79 2.62
C ILE A 16 13.07 -20.00 1.33
N ASP A 17 12.22 -19.04 0.96
CA ASP A 17 11.46 -19.04 -0.30
C ASP A 17 10.51 -20.24 -0.51
N GLY A 18 10.18 -21.00 0.54
CA GLY A 18 9.38 -22.22 0.42
C GLY A 18 8.64 -22.66 1.69
N GLY A 19 7.69 -23.59 1.51
CA GLY A 19 6.89 -24.18 2.58
C GLY A 19 5.58 -23.45 2.90
N TRP A 20 4.66 -24.16 3.55
CA TRP A 20 3.33 -23.65 3.92
C TRP A 20 3.38 -22.32 4.66
N ARG A 21 4.38 -22.13 5.55
CA ARG A 21 4.53 -20.90 6.34
C ARG A 21 4.87 -19.68 5.48
N ALA A 22 5.76 -19.81 4.49
CA ALA A 22 6.13 -18.72 3.60
C ALA A 22 4.95 -18.28 2.70
N TRP A 23 4.21 -19.25 2.14
CA TRP A 23 3.02 -18.97 1.33
C TRP A 23 1.87 -18.42 2.18
N SER A 24 1.67 -18.93 3.39
CA SER A 24 0.66 -18.39 4.32
C SER A 24 0.96 -16.94 4.72
N PHE A 25 2.25 -16.58 4.91
CA PHE A 25 2.67 -15.21 5.13
C PHE A 25 2.41 -14.35 3.89
N LEU A 26 2.72 -14.85 2.69
CA LEU A 26 2.49 -14.12 1.44
C LEU A 26 0.99 -13.81 1.23
N THR A 27 0.11 -14.80 1.46
CA THR A 27 -1.34 -14.58 1.40
C THR A 27 -1.82 -13.59 2.45
N ALA A 28 -1.30 -13.66 3.68
CA ALA A 28 -1.64 -12.70 4.72
C ALA A 28 -1.18 -11.28 4.35
N ALA A 29 0.05 -11.12 3.87
CA ALA A 29 0.59 -9.83 3.43
C ALA A 29 -0.19 -9.27 2.23
N PHE A 30 -0.61 -10.11 1.29
CA PHE A 30 -1.52 -9.74 0.20
C PHE A 30 -2.85 -9.18 0.72
N MET A 31 -3.46 -9.84 1.72
CA MET A 31 -4.73 -9.40 2.31
C MET A 31 -4.59 -8.08 3.08
N VAL A 32 -3.46 -7.89 3.78
CA VAL A 32 -3.12 -6.63 4.43
C VAL A 32 -3.00 -5.51 3.40
N GLU A 33 -2.26 -5.74 2.32
CA GLU A 33 -2.06 -4.76 1.26
C GLU A 33 -3.36 -4.39 0.55
N LEU A 34 -4.18 -5.40 0.23
CA LEU A 34 -5.52 -5.23 -0.34
C LEU A 34 -6.40 -4.35 0.55
N ALA A 35 -6.35 -4.54 1.87
CA ALA A 35 -7.16 -3.76 2.80
C ALA A 35 -6.65 -2.32 2.96
N ILE A 36 -5.33 -2.13 3.09
CA ILE A 36 -4.70 -0.82 3.26
C ILE A 36 -4.94 0.08 2.05
N TRP A 37 -4.63 -0.42 0.85
CA TRP A 37 -4.71 0.39 -0.37
C TRP A 37 -6.05 0.29 -1.09
N GLY A 38 -6.88 -0.71 -0.78
CA GLY A 38 -8.22 -0.83 -1.35
C GLY A 38 -9.12 0.36 -0.98
N PHE A 39 -9.07 0.83 0.27
CA PHE A 39 -9.90 1.96 0.70
C PHE A 39 -9.52 3.29 0.02
N PRO A 40 -8.24 3.73 0.00
CA PRO A 40 -7.83 4.94 -0.72
C PRO A 40 -8.14 4.88 -2.22
N ASN A 41 -7.94 3.72 -2.87
CA ASN A 41 -8.24 3.56 -4.30
C ASN A 41 -9.74 3.66 -4.60
N ALA A 42 -10.60 3.20 -3.68
CA ALA A 42 -12.05 3.28 -3.83
C ALA A 42 -12.67 4.55 -3.24
N PHE A 43 -11.86 5.50 -2.76
CA PHE A 43 -12.34 6.75 -2.18
C PHE A 43 -13.21 7.56 -3.15
N GLY A 44 -13.00 7.43 -4.46
CA GLY A 44 -13.82 8.10 -5.48
C GLY A 44 -15.32 7.78 -5.37
N VAL A 45 -15.69 6.56 -4.96
CA VAL A 45 -17.10 6.17 -4.75
C VAL A 45 -17.70 6.88 -3.54
N PHE A 46 -16.90 7.01 -2.47
CA PHE A 46 -17.30 7.77 -1.29
C PHE A 46 -17.42 9.26 -1.59
N LEU A 47 -16.50 9.81 -2.38
CA LEU A 47 -16.54 11.22 -2.81
C LEU A 47 -17.84 11.53 -3.54
N GLU A 48 -18.24 10.71 -4.50
CA GLU A 48 -19.50 10.90 -5.22
C GLU A 48 -20.71 10.85 -4.27
N ALA A 49 -20.73 9.91 -3.34
CA ALA A 49 -21.79 9.81 -2.34
C ALA A 49 -21.83 11.03 -1.39
N TYR A 50 -20.67 11.56 -0.99
CA TYR A 50 -20.60 12.76 -0.14
C TYR A 50 -21.03 14.03 -0.88
N LEU A 51 -20.74 14.15 -2.18
CA LEU A 51 -21.15 15.30 -2.99
C LEU A 51 -22.66 15.33 -3.23
N ARG A 52 -23.32 14.16 -3.25
CA ARG A 52 -24.78 14.05 -3.38
C ARG A 52 -25.53 14.39 -2.08
N ASP A 53 -24.86 14.36 -0.93
CA ASP A 53 -25.49 14.62 0.36
C ASP A 53 -25.55 16.13 0.65
N ALA A 54 -26.76 16.70 0.61
CA ALA A 54 -27.01 18.12 0.80
C ALA A 54 -26.52 18.64 2.17
N SER A 55 -26.45 17.78 3.19
CA SER A 55 -26.00 18.14 4.54
C SER A 55 -24.49 18.43 4.63
N LEU A 56 -23.70 17.83 3.74
CA LEU A 56 -22.25 18.02 3.64
C LEU A 56 -21.93 19.15 2.66
N THR A 57 -22.64 19.22 1.53
CA THR A 57 -22.42 20.25 0.50
C THR A 57 -22.85 21.65 0.95
N SER A 58 -23.75 21.76 1.95
CA SER A 58 -24.11 23.04 2.56
C SER A 58 -22.99 23.65 3.44
N GLN A 59 -21.94 22.90 3.75
CA GLN A 59 -20.81 23.40 4.56
C GLN A 59 -19.83 24.21 3.70
N PRO A 60 -19.23 25.28 4.26
CA PRO A 60 -18.27 26.09 3.52
C PRO A 60 -17.06 25.25 3.09
N HIS A 61 -16.65 25.38 1.82
CA HIS A 61 -15.51 24.67 1.22
C HIS A 61 -15.63 23.15 1.09
N ALA A 62 -16.83 22.57 1.16
CA ALA A 62 -17.03 21.12 1.05
C ALA A 62 -16.46 20.52 -0.26
N ASN A 63 -16.69 21.19 -1.39
CA ASN A 63 -16.24 20.70 -2.71
C ASN A 63 -14.72 20.63 -2.87
N SER A 64 -13.96 21.45 -2.14
CA SER A 64 -12.48 21.39 -2.18
C SER A 64 -11.90 20.50 -1.09
N LEU A 65 -12.56 20.39 0.08
CA LEU A 65 -12.08 19.59 1.20
C LEU A 65 -12.39 18.10 1.05
N LEU A 66 -13.51 17.72 0.44
CA LEU A 66 -13.88 16.30 0.27
C LEU A 66 -12.88 15.51 -0.58
N PRO A 67 -12.45 15.99 -1.77
CA PRO A 67 -11.42 15.31 -2.56
C PRO A 67 -10.06 15.23 -1.84
N LEU A 68 -9.77 16.19 -0.95
CA LEU A 68 -8.52 16.20 -0.21
C LEU A 68 -8.41 15.01 0.74
N ALA A 69 -9.50 14.45 1.27
CA ALA A 69 -9.41 13.29 2.16
C ALA A 69 -8.75 12.08 1.49
N GLY A 70 -9.17 11.73 0.26
CA GLY A 70 -8.56 10.63 -0.50
C GLY A 70 -7.12 10.92 -0.93
N THR A 71 -6.86 12.14 -1.43
CA THR A 71 -5.51 12.54 -1.87
C THR A 71 -4.54 12.62 -0.69
N LEU A 72 -5.00 13.10 0.48
CA LEU A 72 -4.20 13.11 1.71
C LEU A 72 -3.96 11.68 2.19
N SER A 73 -4.95 10.79 2.12
CA SER A 73 -4.75 9.39 2.51
C SER A 73 -3.64 8.75 1.68
N SER A 74 -3.79 8.73 0.36
CA SER A 74 -2.80 8.12 -0.54
C SER A 74 -1.45 8.85 -0.44
N GLY A 75 -1.45 10.18 -0.42
CA GLY A 75 -0.25 11.00 -0.36
C GLY A 75 0.54 10.81 0.94
N ILE A 76 -0.14 10.76 2.09
CA ILE A 76 0.51 10.52 3.38
C ILE A 76 1.06 9.10 3.42
N ILE A 77 0.33 8.09 2.92
CA ILE A 77 0.86 6.71 2.87
C ILE A 77 2.13 6.67 2.01
N PHE A 78 2.11 7.18 0.77
CA PHE A 78 3.30 7.20 -0.10
C PHE A 78 4.49 7.97 0.50
N CYS A 79 4.24 9.18 1.04
CA CYS A 79 5.28 9.98 1.68
C CYS A 79 5.85 9.28 2.91
N THR A 80 4.95 8.72 3.73
CA THR A 80 5.33 8.06 4.97
C THR A 80 6.06 6.78 4.66
N GLU A 81 5.66 5.94 3.71
CA GLU A 81 6.43 4.75 3.29
C GLU A 81 7.87 5.11 2.91
N ARG A 82 8.06 6.20 2.16
CA ARG A 82 9.38 6.68 1.73
C ARG A 82 10.24 7.16 2.90
N PHE A 83 9.63 7.87 3.86
CA PHE A 83 10.32 8.45 5.03
C PHE A 83 10.51 7.42 6.16
N THR A 84 9.56 6.51 6.31
CA THR A 84 9.48 5.40 7.27
C THR A 84 10.43 4.29 6.86
N GLY A 85 10.67 4.07 5.57
CA GLY A 85 11.81 3.26 5.12
C GLY A 85 13.16 3.79 5.62
N ALA A 86 13.29 5.10 5.80
CA ALA A 86 14.51 5.73 6.31
C ALA A 86 14.58 5.80 7.85
N VAL A 87 13.45 5.96 8.53
CA VAL A 87 13.37 6.16 10.00
C VAL A 87 12.95 4.89 10.76
N THR A 88 11.99 4.15 10.22
CA THR A 88 11.35 3.00 10.87
C THR A 88 12.07 1.70 10.56
N TYR A 89 12.79 1.58 9.43
CA TYR A 89 13.69 0.46 9.19
C TYR A 89 14.82 0.37 10.24
N PRO A 90 15.55 1.46 10.58
CA PRO A 90 16.51 1.43 11.68
C PRO A 90 15.85 1.23 13.05
N LEU A 91 14.62 1.72 13.26
CA LEU A 91 13.90 1.50 14.53
C LEU A 91 13.42 0.03 14.67
N SER A 92 12.94 -0.56 13.58
CA SER A 92 12.46 -1.95 13.52
C SER A 92 13.59 -2.95 13.64
N THR A 93 14.76 -2.64 13.07
CA THR A 93 15.97 -3.46 13.25
C THR A 93 16.52 -3.38 14.69
N ARG A 94 16.41 -2.21 15.33
CA ARG A 94 16.85 -1.99 16.72
C ARG A 94 15.89 -2.57 17.78
N TYR A 95 14.59 -2.64 17.48
CA TYR A 95 13.55 -3.12 18.38
C TYR A 95 12.63 -4.17 17.73
N PRO A 96 13.12 -5.41 17.51
CA PRO A 96 12.38 -6.48 16.82
C PRO A 96 11.06 -6.85 17.52
N TYR A 97 11.06 -6.84 18.85
CA TYR A 97 9.89 -7.16 19.69
C TYR A 97 8.71 -6.20 19.46
N TYR A 98 9.00 -4.92 19.20
CA TYR A 98 7.97 -3.90 19.02
C TYR A 98 7.30 -3.97 17.64
N ARG A 99 7.85 -4.69 16.66
CA ARG A 99 7.27 -4.78 15.30
C ARG A 99 5.87 -5.41 15.31
N ARG A 100 5.67 -6.46 16.12
CA ARG A 100 4.36 -7.12 16.22
C ARG A 100 3.33 -6.24 16.92
N HIS A 101 3.74 -5.55 17.99
CA HIS A 101 2.88 -4.59 18.68
C HIS A 101 2.53 -3.39 17.79
N ALA A 102 3.48 -2.89 17.00
CA ALA A 102 3.25 -1.81 16.04
C ALA A 102 2.18 -2.20 15.00
N MET A 103 2.21 -3.42 14.46
CA MET A 103 1.16 -3.88 13.54
C MET A 103 -0.23 -3.87 14.17
N TRP A 104 -0.36 -4.38 15.40
CA TRP A 104 -1.64 -4.34 16.14
C TRP A 104 -2.11 -2.91 16.40
N ILE A 105 -1.19 -2.01 16.78
CA ILE A 105 -1.50 -0.58 16.96
C ILE A 105 -1.98 0.02 15.63
N GLY A 106 -1.29 -0.25 14.52
CA GLY A 106 -1.69 0.22 13.19
C GLY A 106 -3.11 -0.22 12.82
N VAL A 107 -3.47 -1.47 13.11
CA VAL A 107 -4.84 -1.98 12.87
C VAL A 107 -5.88 -1.28 13.73
N VAL A 108 -5.60 -1.07 15.02
CA VAL A 108 -6.51 -0.34 15.92
C VAL A 108 -6.66 1.11 15.47
N VAL A 109 -5.60 1.75 15.00
CA VAL A 109 -5.64 3.11 14.46
C VAL A 109 -6.45 3.17 13.17
N CYS A 110 -6.22 2.29 12.19
CA CYS A 110 -7.03 2.22 10.97
C CYS A 110 -8.51 1.93 11.26
N TRP A 111 -8.79 1.00 12.18
CA TRP A 111 -10.15 0.66 12.57
C TRP A 111 -10.85 1.84 13.24
N SER A 112 -10.20 2.48 14.22
CA SER A 112 -10.75 3.66 14.91
C SER A 112 -10.92 4.84 13.95
N ALA A 113 -10.07 4.98 12.94
CA ALA A 113 -10.24 5.96 11.87
C ALA A 113 -11.51 5.71 11.05
N LEU A 114 -11.70 4.49 10.54
CA LEU A 114 -12.89 4.13 9.75
C LEU A 114 -14.18 4.19 10.57
N PHE A 115 -14.13 3.68 11.81
CA PHE A 115 -15.26 3.71 12.72
C PHE A 115 -15.59 5.13 13.18
N GLY A 116 -14.58 5.96 13.48
CA GLY A 116 -14.74 7.37 13.81
C GLY A 116 -15.30 8.19 12.65
N ALA A 117 -14.87 7.90 11.42
CA ALA A 117 -15.40 8.52 10.21
C ALA A 117 -16.90 8.27 10.03
N SER A 118 -17.45 7.15 10.52
CA SER A 118 -18.89 6.87 10.48
C SER A 118 -19.72 7.87 11.29
N PHE A 119 -19.17 8.45 12.36
CA PHE A 119 -19.85 9.42 13.21
C PHE A 119 -19.54 10.88 12.84
N ALA A 120 -18.69 11.10 11.83
CA ALA A 120 -18.30 12.43 11.42
C ALA A 120 -19.50 13.18 10.83
N LYS A 121 -19.78 14.38 11.36
CA LYS A 121 -20.84 15.28 10.88
C LYS A 121 -20.29 16.47 10.08
N THR A 122 -18.98 16.65 10.10
CA THR A 122 -18.31 17.76 9.40
C THR A 122 -17.29 17.23 8.40
N VAL A 123 -17.11 17.98 7.30
CA VAL A 123 -16.15 17.63 6.25
C VAL A 123 -14.73 17.56 6.81
N SER A 124 -14.36 18.47 7.71
CA SER A 124 -13.05 18.47 8.36
C SER A 124 -12.80 17.22 9.21
N GLN A 125 -13.82 16.68 9.88
CA GLN A 125 -13.70 15.42 10.61
C GLN A 125 -13.49 14.24 9.67
N LEU A 126 -14.20 14.19 8.54
CA LEU A 126 -14.00 13.16 7.52
C LEU A 126 -12.57 13.20 6.96
N VAL A 127 -12.06 14.40 6.64
CA VAL A 127 -10.67 14.59 6.17
C VAL A 127 -9.66 14.14 7.22
N PHE A 128 -9.89 14.46 8.49
CA PHE A 128 -9.00 14.04 9.57
C PHE A 128 -8.99 12.52 9.75
N PHE A 129 -10.16 11.89 9.83
CA PHE A 129 -10.25 10.44 10.07
C PHE A 129 -9.81 9.62 8.84
N GLN A 130 -10.37 9.90 7.66
CA GLN A 130 -10.10 9.12 6.45
C GLN A 130 -8.79 9.50 5.76
N GLY A 131 -8.39 10.77 5.85
CA GLY A 131 -7.15 11.25 5.23
C GLY A 131 -5.93 11.05 6.11
N VAL A 132 -5.95 11.58 7.33
CA VAL A 132 -4.75 11.62 8.19
C VAL A 132 -4.65 10.39 9.08
N LEU A 133 -5.67 10.12 9.90
CA LEU A 133 -5.60 9.05 10.91
C LEU A 133 -5.49 7.67 10.27
N TYR A 134 -6.28 7.42 9.22
CA TYR A 134 -6.21 6.18 8.43
C TYR A 134 -4.82 5.99 7.82
N ALA A 135 -4.26 7.02 7.18
CA ALA A 135 -2.95 6.95 6.55
C ALA A 135 -1.81 6.70 7.54
N LEU A 136 -1.88 7.29 8.74
CA LEU A 136 -0.92 7.02 9.82
C LEU A 136 -0.98 5.55 10.27
N GLY A 137 -2.17 5.01 10.49
CA GLY A 137 -2.35 3.59 10.84
C GLY A 137 -1.84 2.65 9.75
N ALA A 138 -2.16 2.95 8.49
CA ALA A 138 -1.73 2.20 7.31
C ALA A 138 -0.20 2.19 7.19
N SER A 139 0.44 3.33 7.41
CA SER A 139 1.90 3.46 7.34
C SER A 139 2.63 2.66 8.41
N ILE A 140 2.09 2.62 9.64
CA ILE A 140 2.64 1.84 10.74
C ILE A 140 2.54 0.33 10.44
N LEU A 141 1.47 -0.08 9.76
CA LEU A 141 1.21 -1.47 9.41
C LEU A 141 2.07 -1.96 8.24
N TYR A 142 2.33 -1.10 7.25
CA TYR A 142 3.10 -1.43 6.05
C TYR A 142 4.59 -1.69 6.33
N ALA A 143 5.24 -0.85 7.16
CA ALA A 143 6.67 -0.95 7.47
C ALA A 143 7.15 -2.33 7.97
N PRO A 144 6.49 -2.97 8.97
CA PRO A 144 6.85 -4.31 9.42
C PRO A 144 6.49 -5.39 8.38
N SER A 145 5.42 -5.21 7.60
CA SER A 145 5.04 -6.14 6.52
C SER A 145 6.18 -6.31 5.50
N MET A 146 6.72 -5.18 5.02
CA MET A 146 7.84 -5.18 4.07
C MET A 146 9.15 -5.69 4.69
N SER A 147 9.35 -5.49 5.99
CA SER A 147 10.52 -6.02 6.69
C SER A 147 10.46 -7.55 6.78
N TYR A 148 9.31 -8.13 7.11
CA TYR A 148 9.14 -9.59 7.16
C TYR A 148 9.20 -10.25 5.78
N LEU A 149 8.76 -9.55 4.73
CA LEU A 149 8.89 -10.03 3.36
C LEU A 149 10.35 -10.33 3.01
N ALA A 150 11.25 -9.38 3.33
CA ALA A 150 12.68 -9.52 3.08
C ALA A 150 13.34 -10.63 3.93
N GLU A 151 12.73 -11.02 5.05
CA GLU A 151 13.19 -12.13 5.88
C GLU A 151 12.74 -13.50 5.35
N TRP A 152 11.52 -13.61 4.83
CA TRP A 152 10.95 -14.86 4.32
C TRP A 152 11.41 -15.21 2.90
N PHE A 153 11.55 -14.21 2.03
CA PHE A 153 11.90 -14.38 0.63
C PHE A 153 13.23 -13.70 0.30
N ALA A 154 14.24 -14.49 -0.06
CA ALA A 154 15.57 -14.00 -0.42
C ALA A 154 15.85 -14.16 -1.91
N ARG A 155 15.53 -15.33 -2.49
CA ARG A 155 15.76 -15.66 -3.91
C ARG A 155 14.56 -15.35 -4.80
N ARG A 156 13.35 -15.27 -4.22
CA ARG A 156 12.09 -14.95 -4.93
C ARG A 156 11.45 -13.67 -4.40
N ARG A 157 12.29 -12.68 -4.06
CA ARG A 157 11.85 -11.46 -3.36
C ARG A 157 10.98 -10.61 -4.28
N GLY A 158 11.36 -10.49 -5.55
CA GLY A 158 10.62 -9.78 -6.58
C GLY A 158 9.25 -10.40 -6.83
N LEU A 159 9.17 -11.73 -6.96
CA LEU A 159 7.87 -12.43 -7.05
C LEU A 159 6.99 -12.12 -5.84
N ALA A 160 7.55 -12.22 -4.63
CA ALA A 160 6.81 -12.00 -3.40
C ALA A 160 6.32 -10.54 -3.25
N SER A 161 7.17 -9.56 -3.58
CA SER A 161 6.79 -8.14 -3.66
C SER A 161 5.70 -7.91 -4.70
N GLY A 162 5.84 -8.47 -5.90
CA GLY A 162 4.84 -8.32 -6.97
C GLY A 162 3.48 -8.94 -6.61
N VAL A 163 3.47 -10.07 -5.90
CA VAL A 163 2.22 -10.66 -5.37
C VAL A 163 1.59 -9.73 -4.34
N ILE A 164 2.35 -9.22 -3.37
CA ILE A 164 1.80 -8.28 -2.37
C ILE A 164 1.23 -7.04 -3.07
N ASP A 165 1.99 -6.42 -3.96
CA ASP A 165 1.56 -5.25 -4.73
C ASP A 165 0.33 -5.53 -5.60
N ALA A 166 0.14 -6.78 -6.06
CA ALA A 166 -1.07 -7.17 -6.77
C ALA A 166 -2.33 -7.07 -5.88
N GLY A 167 -2.18 -7.17 -4.55
CA GLY A 167 -3.24 -6.96 -3.57
C GLY A 167 -3.85 -5.56 -3.65
N THR A 168 -3.02 -4.53 -3.82
CA THR A 168 -3.47 -3.14 -4.03
C THR A 168 -4.37 -3.00 -5.26
N ALA A 169 -4.00 -3.63 -6.37
CA ALA A 169 -4.80 -3.61 -7.60
C ALA A 169 -6.11 -4.41 -7.45
N ALA A 170 -6.07 -5.56 -6.76
CA ALA A 170 -7.26 -6.33 -6.44
C ALA A 170 -8.23 -5.54 -5.55
N GLY A 171 -7.73 -4.85 -4.52
CA GLY A 171 -8.54 -3.96 -3.68
C GLY A 171 -9.20 -2.84 -4.50
N GLY A 172 -8.43 -2.17 -5.35
CA GLY A 172 -8.96 -1.15 -6.26
C GLY A 172 -10.05 -1.65 -7.22
N LEU A 173 -10.13 -2.96 -7.48
CA LEU A 173 -11.16 -3.56 -8.34
C LEU A 173 -12.37 -4.07 -7.54
N ILE A 174 -12.14 -4.67 -6.36
CA ILE A 174 -13.19 -5.27 -5.55
C ILE A 174 -14.03 -4.19 -4.86
N PHE A 175 -13.40 -3.19 -4.23
CA PHE A 175 -14.12 -2.18 -3.45
C PHE A 175 -15.13 -1.38 -4.28
N PRO A 176 -14.79 -0.84 -5.48
CA PRO A 176 -15.76 -0.08 -6.28
C PRO A 176 -16.94 -0.89 -6.83
N LEU A 177 -16.86 -2.23 -6.87
CA LEU A 177 -17.95 -3.06 -7.39
C LEU A 177 -19.10 -3.20 -6.39
N PHE A 178 -18.81 -3.35 -5.09
CA PHE A 178 -19.84 -3.54 -4.07
C PHE A 178 -20.18 -2.25 -3.31
N LEU A 179 -19.25 -1.31 -3.17
CA LEU A 179 -19.47 -0.09 -2.40
C LEU A 179 -20.67 0.73 -2.87
N PRO A 180 -20.90 0.98 -4.18
CA PRO A 180 -22.07 1.77 -4.62
C PRO A 180 -23.39 1.16 -4.15
N GLN A 181 -23.54 -0.16 -4.28
CA GLN A 181 -24.76 -0.89 -3.90
C GLN A 181 -25.02 -0.80 -2.38
N VAL A 182 -23.97 -0.92 -1.57
CA VAL A 182 -24.08 -0.83 -0.10
C VAL A 182 -24.39 0.60 0.34
N ILE A 183 -23.76 1.59 -0.31
CA ILE A 183 -23.97 3.02 -0.03
C ILE A 183 -25.40 3.42 -0.39
N GLU A 184 -25.94 2.99 -1.52
CA GLU A 184 -27.33 3.28 -1.90
C GLU A 184 -28.35 2.64 -0.94
N ALA A 185 -28.08 1.43 -0.46
CA ALA A 185 -29.00 0.72 0.42
C ALA A 185 -28.97 1.20 1.89
N HIS A 186 -27.79 1.54 2.43
CA HIS A 186 -27.61 1.79 3.87
C HIS A 186 -27.01 3.18 4.19
N GLY A 187 -26.64 3.96 3.17
CA GLY A 187 -25.99 5.25 3.34
C GLY A 187 -24.50 5.16 3.68
N THR A 188 -23.83 6.30 3.63
CA THR A 188 -22.36 6.42 3.79
C THR A 188 -21.89 6.06 5.21
N SER A 189 -22.63 6.47 6.24
CA SER A 189 -22.26 6.23 7.65
C SER A 189 -22.27 4.74 8.02
N LEU A 190 -23.32 3.99 7.65
CA LEU A 190 -23.40 2.55 7.91
C LEU A 190 -22.41 1.76 7.05
N THR A 191 -22.20 2.18 5.80
CA THR A 191 -21.20 1.56 4.93
C THR A 191 -19.80 1.61 5.55
N LEU A 192 -19.40 2.76 6.12
CA LEU A 192 -18.12 2.87 6.82
C LEU A 192 -18.01 1.92 8.03
N ARG A 193 -19.11 1.67 8.76
CA ARG A 193 -19.11 0.68 9.85
C ARG A 193 -18.89 -0.72 9.31
N TYR A 194 -19.63 -1.11 8.27
CA TYR A 194 -19.46 -2.43 7.65
C TYR A 194 -18.03 -2.64 7.15
N ILE A 195 -17.41 -1.63 6.55
CA ILE A 195 -16.01 -1.69 6.13
C ILE A 195 -15.06 -1.77 7.33
N SER A 196 -15.30 -1.00 8.40
CA SER A 196 -14.47 -1.09 9.60
C SER A 196 -14.49 -2.49 10.22
N TYR A 197 -15.66 -3.14 10.29
CA TYR A 197 -15.78 -4.52 10.77
C TYR A 197 -15.15 -5.52 9.81
N GLY A 198 -15.36 -5.34 8.50
CA GLY A 198 -14.72 -6.15 7.46
C GLY A 198 -13.19 -6.04 7.50
N PHE A 199 -12.66 -4.84 7.72
CA PHE A 199 -11.23 -4.58 7.87
C PHE A 199 -10.67 -5.36 9.06
N LEU A 200 -11.31 -5.32 10.24
CA LEU A 200 -10.89 -6.17 11.37
C LEU A 200 -10.97 -7.67 11.03
N GLY A 201 -12.04 -8.10 10.36
CA GLY A 201 -12.24 -9.49 9.96
C GLY A 201 -11.14 -10.03 9.04
N VAL A 202 -10.58 -9.18 8.18
CA VAL A 202 -9.44 -9.53 7.31
C VAL A 202 -8.11 -9.38 8.03
N MET A 203 -7.95 -8.33 8.83
CA MET A 203 -6.68 -7.99 9.46
C MET A 203 -6.30 -8.89 10.63
N ILE A 204 -7.24 -9.27 11.49
CA ILE A 204 -7.00 -10.16 12.64
C ILE A 204 -6.42 -11.52 12.21
N PRO A 205 -7.02 -12.28 11.27
CA PRO A 205 -6.45 -13.55 10.84
C PRO A 205 -5.14 -13.36 10.08
N SER A 206 -5.02 -12.31 9.27
CA SER A 206 -3.78 -12.01 8.53
C SER A 206 -2.61 -11.75 9.48
N LEU A 207 -2.81 -10.97 10.55
CA LEU A 207 -1.80 -10.72 11.59
C LEU A 207 -1.44 -11.97 12.39
N ALA A 208 -2.39 -12.88 12.60
CA ALA A 208 -2.14 -14.16 13.27
C ALA A 208 -1.25 -15.08 12.42
N MET A 209 -1.35 -14.96 11.09
CA MET A 209 -0.56 -15.71 10.12
C MET A 209 0.83 -15.10 9.88
N ILE A 210 0.99 -13.78 10.07
CA ILE A 210 2.29 -13.11 10.01
C ILE A 210 3.12 -13.48 11.24
N LYS A 211 4.05 -14.44 11.06
CA LYS A 211 5.02 -14.84 12.08
C LYS A 211 6.43 -14.43 11.66
N PRO A 212 7.24 -13.86 12.58
CA PRO A 212 8.64 -13.58 12.31
C PRO A 212 9.38 -14.89 12.04
N ARG A 213 10.26 -14.86 11.03
CA ARG A 213 11.04 -16.04 10.64
C ARG A 213 12.26 -16.24 11.53
N LEU A 214 12.92 -15.15 11.90
CA LEU A 214 14.04 -15.19 12.84
C LEU A 214 13.51 -15.12 14.28
N PRO A 215 14.02 -15.94 15.21
CA PRO A 215 13.74 -15.74 16.62
C PRO A 215 14.23 -14.34 17.02
N GLU A 216 13.40 -13.60 17.75
CA GLU A 216 13.64 -12.21 18.19
C GLU A 216 14.99 -12.01 18.92
N ARG A 217 15.62 -13.11 19.36
CA ARG A 217 16.96 -13.15 19.97
C ARG A 217 18.11 -13.07 18.95
N ARG A 218 17.95 -13.57 17.71
CA ARG A 218 19.02 -13.57 16.68
C ARG A 218 19.15 -12.22 15.97
N THR A 219 18.12 -11.38 15.97
CA THR A 219 18.25 -9.97 15.56
C THR A 219 19.02 -9.13 16.58
N ALA A 220 19.18 -9.62 17.81
CA ALA A 220 20.04 -9.03 18.83
C ALA A 220 21.48 -9.59 18.85
N HIS A 221 21.75 -10.78 18.27
CA HIS A 221 23.04 -11.50 18.39
C HIS A 221 23.58 -12.11 17.06
N GLY A 222 22.94 -11.90 15.91
CA GLY A 222 23.61 -12.04 14.60
C GLY A 222 24.69 -10.96 14.44
N PRO A 223 25.60 -11.04 13.44
CA PRO A 223 26.62 -10.02 13.25
C PRO A 223 25.90 -8.67 13.29
N GLY A 224 26.29 -7.84 14.27
CA GLY A 224 25.42 -6.86 14.92
C GLY A 224 24.66 -5.96 13.94
N PRO A 225 23.69 -5.16 14.43
CA PRO A 225 23.07 -4.13 13.60
C PRO A 225 24.21 -3.41 12.90
N ARG A 226 24.27 -3.46 11.55
CA ARG A 226 25.21 -2.62 10.81
C ARG A 226 25.07 -1.25 11.47
N SER A 227 26.14 -0.77 12.09
CA SER A 227 26.20 0.46 12.89
C SER A 227 25.60 1.69 12.17
N SER A 228 25.35 1.53 10.87
CA SER A 228 24.57 2.34 9.94
C SER A 228 23.10 2.67 10.29
N ALA A 229 22.56 2.34 11.48
CA ALA A 229 21.30 2.94 11.92
C ALA A 229 21.51 4.32 12.57
N SER A 230 22.68 4.56 13.17
CA SER A 230 23.10 5.88 13.68
C SER A 230 23.95 6.65 12.68
N ASP A 231 24.46 5.95 11.67
CA ASP A 231 25.28 6.55 10.63
C ASP A 231 24.33 7.14 9.57
N LYS A 232 24.08 8.46 9.65
CA LYS A 232 23.37 9.24 8.62
C LYS A 232 24.14 9.29 7.29
N SER A 233 25.10 8.39 7.07
CA SER A 233 25.90 8.30 5.85
C SER A 233 25.02 8.03 4.62
N TRP A 234 23.91 7.30 4.79
CA TRP A 234 22.91 7.11 3.73
C TRP A 234 22.25 8.42 3.29
N MET A 235 22.02 9.38 4.20
CA MET A 235 21.50 10.73 3.86
C MET A 235 22.51 11.56 3.07
N ARG A 236 23.79 11.21 3.12
CA ARG A 236 24.85 11.88 2.34
C ARG A 236 25.07 11.24 0.97
N SER A 237 24.42 10.11 0.68
CA SER A 237 24.55 9.45 -0.63
C SER A 237 23.77 10.22 -1.70
N SER A 238 24.45 10.63 -2.76
CA SER A 238 23.83 11.25 -3.94
C SER A 238 22.83 10.30 -4.62
N GLN A 239 23.09 8.99 -4.60
CA GLN A 239 22.20 7.98 -5.17
C GLN A 239 20.85 7.92 -4.44
N PHE A 240 20.85 8.12 -3.11
CA PHE A 240 19.62 8.18 -2.32
C PHE A 240 18.77 9.38 -2.75
N TRP A 241 19.37 10.58 -2.81
CA TRP A 241 18.67 11.79 -3.22
C TRP A 241 18.18 11.73 -4.67
N LEU A 242 18.98 11.16 -5.58
CA LEU A 242 18.57 10.98 -6.98
C LEU A 242 17.34 10.07 -7.08
N VAL A 243 17.30 8.98 -6.31
CA VAL A 243 16.15 8.07 -6.23
C VAL A 243 14.93 8.75 -5.58
N VAL A 244 15.13 9.57 -4.55
CA VAL A 244 14.05 10.37 -3.94
C VAL A 244 13.47 11.35 -4.95
N VAL A 245 14.30 12.18 -5.59
CA VAL A 245 13.87 13.18 -6.58
C VAL A 245 13.17 12.51 -7.76
N ALA A 246 13.74 11.44 -8.33
CA ALA A 246 13.13 10.73 -9.44
C ALA A 246 11.75 10.17 -9.08
N ASN A 247 11.59 9.60 -7.88
CA ASN A 247 10.29 9.10 -7.42
C ASN A 247 9.30 10.23 -7.13
N THR A 248 9.76 11.36 -6.57
CA THR A 248 8.91 12.53 -6.34
C THR A 248 8.36 13.08 -7.66
N VAL A 249 9.23 13.25 -8.66
CA VAL A 249 8.83 13.69 -10.01
C VAL A 249 7.88 12.68 -10.66
N GLN A 250 8.15 11.39 -10.53
CA GLN A 250 7.25 10.33 -11.00
C GLN A 250 5.86 10.40 -10.33
N GLY A 251 5.81 10.66 -9.02
CA GLY A 251 4.57 10.77 -8.27
C GLY A 251 3.63 11.87 -8.79
N PHE A 252 4.18 13.00 -9.26
CA PHE A 252 3.38 14.05 -9.90
C PHE A 252 2.73 13.60 -11.21
N GLY A 253 3.40 12.74 -11.98
CA GLY A 253 2.90 12.23 -13.26
C GLY A 253 2.01 10.99 -13.13
N TYR A 254 2.16 10.20 -12.07
CA TYR A 254 1.52 8.88 -11.95
C TYR A 254 -0.01 8.93 -11.95
N PHE A 255 -0.60 9.88 -11.21
CA PHE A 255 -2.05 9.96 -11.03
C PHE A 255 -2.78 10.59 -12.22
N LEU A 256 -2.09 11.39 -13.05
CA LEU A 256 -2.74 12.17 -14.10
C LEU A 256 -3.39 11.28 -15.19
N PRO A 257 -2.69 10.29 -15.79
CA PRO A 257 -3.31 9.46 -16.81
C PRO A 257 -4.50 8.67 -16.28
N GLN A 258 -4.40 8.15 -15.05
CA GLN A 258 -5.43 7.33 -14.45
C GLN A 258 -6.71 8.13 -14.16
N VAL A 259 -6.59 9.36 -13.67
CA VAL A 259 -7.73 10.22 -13.33
C VAL A 259 -8.43 10.76 -14.57
N TRP A 260 -7.67 11.17 -15.59
CA TRP A 260 -8.21 11.89 -16.73
C TRP A 260 -8.55 10.99 -17.93
N LEU A 261 -8.23 9.69 -17.88
CA LEU A 261 -8.53 8.72 -18.95
C LEU A 261 -10.01 8.70 -19.37
N PRO A 262 -10.99 8.70 -18.44
CA PRO A 262 -12.40 8.67 -18.81
C PRO A 262 -12.84 9.96 -19.52
N THR A 263 -12.34 11.11 -19.06
CA THR A 263 -12.60 12.43 -19.67
C THR A 263 -12.01 12.50 -21.08
N TYR A 264 -10.79 11.97 -21.28
CA TYR A 264 -10.15 11.91 -22.60
C TYR A 264 -10.89 10.96 -23.56
N ALA A 265 -11.33 9.79 -23.09
CA ALA A 265 -12.13 8.87 -23.90
C ALA A 265 -13.49 9.48 -24.30
N SER A 266 -14.11 10.27 -23.43
CA SER A 266 -15.34 11.01 -23.74
C SER A 266 -15.10 12.10 -24.80
N ALA A 267 -13.95 12.79 -24.76
CA ALA A 267 -13.59 13.79 -25.77
C ALA A 267 -13.39 13.18 -27.18
N LEU A 268 -12.99 11.90 -27.25
CA LEU A 268 -12.86 11.14 -28.49
C LEU A 268 -14.20 10.54 -28.99
N ASN A 269 -15.35 10.92 -28.41
CA ASN A 269 -16.68 10.37 -28.72
C ASN A 269 -16.78 8.84 -28.58
N ILE A 270 -15.95 8.23 -27.72
CA ILE A 270 -16.02 6.80 -27.44
C ILE A 270 -17.16 6.55 -26.44
N SER A 271 -18.08 5.63 -26.75
CA SER A 271 -19.22 5.33 -25.86
C SER A 271 -18.76 4.93 -24.46
N ALA A 272 -19.53 5.29 -23.42
CA ALA A 272 -19.22 5.02 -22.02
C ALA A 272 -18.92 3.53 -21.70
N SER A 273 -19.55 2.60 -22.44
CA SER A 273 -19.29 1.15 -22.32
C SER A 273 -17.87 0.77 -22.79
N LYS A 274 -17.38 1.39 -23.87
CA LYS A 274 -16.01 1.17 -24.36
C LYS A 274 -14.98 1.87 -23.47
N ALA A 275 -15.29 3.06 -22.94
CA ALA A 275 -14.40 3.79 -22.03
C ALA A 275 -14.18 3.04 -20.70
N SER A 276 -15.26 2.50 -20.12
CA SER A 276 -15.17 1.67 -18.91
C SER A 276 -14.40 0.36 -19.15
N LEU A 277 -14.57 -0.27 -20.32
CA LEU A 277 -13.80 -1.44 -20.73
C LEU A 277 -12.29 -1.14 -20.83
N THR A 278 -11.89 0.03 -21.33
CA THR A 278 -10.47 0.45 -21.36
C THR A 278 -9.89 0.64 -19.97
N VAL A 279 -10.65 1.22 -19.02
CA VAL A 279 -10.24 1.34 -17.61
C VAL A 279 -10.10 -0.04 -16.95
N ALA A 280 -11.03 -0.96 -17.23
CA ALA A 280 -10.96 -2.33 -16.74
C ALA A 280 -9.74 -3.08 -17.29
N MET A 281 -9.47 -2.94 -18.59
CA MET A 281 -8.26 -3.50 -19.23
C MET A 281 -6.98 -2.91 -18.65
N LEU A 282 -6.93 -1.60 -18.37
CA LEU A 282 -5.79 -0.94 -17.75
C LEU A 282 -5.51 -1.50 -16.35
N ASN A 283 -6.55 -1.65 -15.52
CA ASN A 283 -6.41 -2.23 -14.18
C ASN A 283 -6.01 -3.71 -14.22
N GLY A 284 -6.58 -4.49 -15.16
CA GLY A 284 -6.18 -5.89 -15.38
C GLY A 284 -4.73 -6.02 -15.85
N ALA A 285 -4.28 -5.16 -16.77
CA ALA A 285 -2.90 -5.08 -17.19
C ALA A 285 -1.98 -4.62 -16.04
N SER A 286 -2.44 -3.72 -15.16
CA SER A 286 -1.69 -3.33 -13.95
C SER A 286 -1.46 -4.52 -13.01
N LEU A 287 -2.48 -5.37 -12.81
CA LEU A 287 -2.35 -6.58 -12.00
C LEU A 287 -1.32 -7.56 -12.59
N LEU A 288 -1.44 -7.84 -13.90
CA LEU A 288 -0.53 -8.75 -14.60
C LEU A 288 0.91 -8.21 -14.65
N SER A 289 1.07 -6.90 -14.89
CA SER A 289 2.39 -6.26 -14.94
C SER A 289 3.09 -6.28 -13.58
N ARG A 290 2.38 -6.10 -12.46
CA ARG A 290 2.98 -6.21 -11.11
C ARG A 290 3.54 -7.60 -10.84
N LEU A 291 2.81 -8.64 -11.23
CA LEU A 291 3.29 -10.03 -11.12
C LEU A 291 4.47 -10.30 -12.09
N ALA A 292 4.34 -9.89 -13.36
CA ALA A 292 5.35 -10.12 -14.37
C ALA A 292 6.66 -9.37 -14.08
N LEU A 293 6.60 -8.07 -13.77
CA LEU A 293 7.76 -7.27 -13.41
C LEU A 293 8.35 -7.66 -12.05
N GLY A 294 7.50 -8.05 -11.10
CA GLY A 294 7.94 -8.62 -9.83
C GLY A 294 8.82 -9.85 -10.07
N THR A 295 8.33 -10.82 -10.84
CA THR A 295 9.13 -12.01 -11.19
C THR A 295 10.36 -11.69 -12.04
N LEU A 296 10.28 -10.77 -13.00
CA LEU A 296 11.43 -10.35 -13.80
C LEU A 296 12.52 -9.68 -12.96
N SER A 297 12.15 -8.97 -11.88
CA SER A 297 13.10 -8.30 -11.00
C SER A 297 14.02 -9.24 -10.22
N ASP A 298 13.65 -10.53 -10.13
CA ASP A 298 14.51 -11.58 -9.56
C ASP A 298 15.61 -12.04 -10.55
N TYR A 299 15.43 -11.82 -11.85
CA TYR A 299 16.36 -12.27 -12.91
C TYR A 299 17.17 -11.15 -13.55
N PHE A 300 16.63 -9.93 -13.61
CA PHE A 300 17.23 -8.77 -14.26
C PHE A 300 17.55 -7.66 -13.25
N ALA A 301 18.51 -6.79 -13.61
CA ALA A 301 18.84 -5.63 -12.79
C ALA A 301 17.60 -4.72 -12.58
N PRO A 302 17.19 -4.41 -11.34
CA PRO A 302 15.99 -3.61 -11.07
C PRO A 302 16.01 -2.23 -11.74
N TRP A 303 17.19 -1.61 -11.86
CA TRP A 303 17.37 -0.31 -12.52
C TRP A 303 17.07 -0.36 -14.02
N LEU A 304 17.41 -1.45 -14.69
CA LEU A 304 17.12 -1.64 -16.12
C LEU A 304 15.62 -1.80 -16.34
N LEU A 305 14.96 -2.60 -15.51
CA LEU A 305 13.50 -2.76 -15.56
C LEU A 305 12.79 -1.44 -15.25
N ALA A 306 13.26 -0.67 -14.26
CA ALA A 306 12.72 0.65 -13.97
C ALA A 306 12.90 1.61 -15.15
N ALA A 307 14.08 1.64 -15.78
CA ALA A 307 14.31 2.48 -16.96
C ALA A 307 13.39 2.10 -18.13
N ILE A 308 13.26 0.81 -18.45
CA ILE A 308 12.41 0.34 -19.55
C ILE A 308 10.93 0.69 -19.30
N THR A 309 10.44 0.45 -18.08
CA THR A 309 9.04 0.73 -17.72
C THR A 309 8.75 2.23 -17.69
N LEU A 310 9.67 3.04 -17.18
CA LEU A 310 9.57 4.50 -17.22
C LEU A 310 9.60 5.05 -18.65
N SER A 311 10.52 4.55 -19.49
CA SER A 311 10.61 4.98 -20.89
C SER A 311 9.38 4.57 -21.69
N THR A 312 8.86 3.36 -21.50
CA THR A 312 7.63 2.91 -22.18
C THR A 312 6.40 3.65 -21.68
N ALA A 313 6.26 3.90 -20.38
CA ALA A 313 5.17 4.71 -19.83
C ALA A 313 5.23 6.16 -20.31
N SER A 314 6.42 6.76 -20.34
CA SER A 314 6.64 8.10 -20.89
C SER A 314 6.26 8.15 -22.37
N LEU A 315 6.77 7.21 -23.18
CA LEU A 315 6.46 7.14 -24.61
C LEU A 315 4.96 6.92 -24.87
N ALA A 316 4.31 6.02 -24.13
CA ALA A 316 2.87 5.79 -24.24
C ALA A 316 2.08 7.06 -23.86
N THR A 317 2.45 7.73 -22.77
CA THR A 317 1.80 8.98 -22.37
C THR A 317 2.02 10.07 -23.41
N PHE A 318 3.22 10.19 -24.00
CA PHE A 318 3.46 11.13 -25.10
C PHE A 318 2.64 10.79 -26.35
N ILE A 319 2.57 9.53 -26.77
CA ILE A 319 1.83 9.13 -27.97
C ILE A 319 0.31 9.30 -27.80
N PHE A 320 -0.22 8.95 -26.62
CA PHE A 320 -1.66 8.96 -26.37
C PHE A 320 -2.18 10.28 -25.79
N TRP A 321 -1.36 11.04 -25.05
CA TRP A 321 -1.76 12.27 -24.34
C TRP A 321 -0.94 13.51 -24.73
N GLY A 322 0.16 13.35 -25.49
CA GLY A 322 1.11 14.42 -25.78
C GLY A 322 1.02 14.96 -27.20
N VAL A 323 0.38 16.13 -27.28
CA VAL A 323 0.27 17.15 -28.36
C VAL A 323 -0.54 16.76 -29.60
#